data_AF-A0A3M6YX42-F1
#
_entry.id   AF-A0A3M6YX42-F1
#
_cell.length_a   1.000
_cell.length_b   1.000
_cell.length_c   1.000
_cell.angle_alpha   90.00
_cell.angle_beta   90.00
_cell.angle_gamma   90.00
#
_symmetry.space_group_name_H-M   'P 1'
#
loop_
_entity.id
_entity.type
_entity.pdbx_description
1 polymer ?
#
loop_
_entity_poly.entity_id
_entity_poly.type
_entity_poly.pdbx_seq_one_letter_code
_entity_poly.pdbx_strand_id
1 'polypeptide(L)'
;SESLVEQSPLKAEVCKGTNFNIVRELTGGIYFGERKEDDGSGHALDTEPYSRQEIERVTRLAAYLALAEDPPAPVWSLDKANVMATSRLWRKTVTEVMEKEFPQLKLGHHLIDSAAMLMAKNPRALNGVIVTSNLFGDIISDEASVIPGSLGLLPSASLTANPDGKGKCNGIYEPIHGSAPDISGKGVVNPVAMLLSVSMMLKYSFQRLDLSQKVDEAVKNVIDKGIRTKDIGGSASTSEVGDAVAKELEALLKRSPSALVNGNATPEGYYSLSINGLEDKAEYRHGPAGLSLHSKVDLKPGEHFCYITAHSPVPSPNWRTIQTSATTHTEPQSALLCMNHSCSPSVELHVYAPNATGQYPEGRAGEVRVAGDRGLKTGDALTFFYPSTELAMDRPFACSCREKGCLGQVSGATHLSKDVLARYYINEHVKRAL
;
A
#
# COMPACT_ATOMS: atom_id res chain seq x y z
N SER A 1 17.22 -6.27 0.77
CA SER A 1 17.98 -6.29 2.03
C SER A 1 19.28 -5.51 1.81
N GLU A 2 19.71 -4.66 2.75
CA GLU A 2 20.96 -3.90 2.59
C GLU A 2 22.20 -4.81 2.64
N SER A 3 22.10 -5.93 3.35
CA SER A 3 23.21 -6.86 3.56
C SER A 3 23.54 -7.74 2.35
N LEU A 4 22.78 -7.59 1.25
CA LEU A 4 23.03 -8.23 -0.05
C LEU A 4 23.50 -7.25 -1.12
N VAL A 5 23.61 -5.94 -0.83
CA VAL A 5 23.96 -4.93 -1.86
C VAL A 5 25.29 -5.26 -2.55
N GLU A 6 26.27 -5.77 -1.80
CA GLU A 6 27.59 -6.17 -2.33
C GLU A 6 27.56 -7.43 -3.22
N GLN A 7 26.43 -8.15 -3.28
CA GLN A 7 26.23 -9.27 -4.21
C GLN A 7 25.80 -8.79 -5.61
N SER A 8 25.37 -7.53 -5.72
CA SER A 8 24.99 -6.94 -7.00
C SER A 8 26.21 -6.88 -7.93
N PRO A 9 26.03 -7.12 -9.25
CA PRO A 9 27.08 -6.80 -10.23
C PRO A 9 27.29 -5.29 -10.37
N LEU A 10 26.35 -4.46 -9.91
CA LEU A 10 26.48 -3.01 -9.87
C LEU A 10 27.17 -2.57 -8.58
N LYS A 11 27.92 -1.47 -8.63
CA LYS A 11 28.51 -0.87 -7.43
C LYS A 11 27.43 -0.54 -6.40
N ALA A 12 27.75 -0.73 -5.12
CA ALA A 12 26.81 -0.52 -4.02
C ALA A 12 26.14 0.87 -4.06
N GLU A 13 26.90 1.93 -4.36
CA GLU A 13 26.38 3.30 -4.46
C GLU A 13 25.40 3.51 -5.64
N VAL A 14 25.42 2.61 -6.64
CA VAL A 14 24.52 2.64 -7.80
C VAL A 14 23.21 1.92 -7.51
N CYS A 15 23.26 0.73 -6.90
CA CYS A 15 22.08 -0.13 -6.75
C CYS A 15 21.39 -0.05 -5.38
N LYS A 16 22.07 0.43 -4.32
CA LYS A 16 21.45 0.59 -2.98
C LYS A 16 20.20 1.46 -3.08
N GLY A 17 19.08 0.96 -2.56
CA GLY A 17 17.78 1.64 -2.57
C GLY A 17 16.94 1.43 -3.84
N THR A 18 17.35 0.53 -4.74
CA THR A 18 16.52 0.11 -5.87
C THR A 18 15.27 -0.61 -5.38
N ASN A 19 14.10 -0.17 -5.84
CA ASN A 19 12.80 -0.70 -5.49
C ASN A 19 11.80 -0.37 -6.61
N PHE A 20 11.56 -1.32 -7.51
CA PHE A 20 10.54 -1.22 -8.53
C PHE A 20 9.92 -2.58 -8.85
N ASN A 21 8.73 -2.53 -9.45
CA ASN A 21 8.06 -3.67 -10.05
C ASN A 21 7.93 -3.47 -11.56
N ILE A 22 8.14 -4.53 -12.34
CA ILE A 22 7.96 -4.51 -13.80
C ILE A 22 6.65 -5.21 -14.15
N VAL A 23 5.77 -4.50 -14.85
CA VAL A 23 4.52 -4.97 -15.40
C VAL A 23 4.70 -5.15 -16.90
N ARG A 24 4.81 -6.41 -17.29
CA ARG A 24 4.92 -6.85 -18.69
C ARG A 24 3.54 -7.22 -19.22
N GLU A 25 3.19 -6.73 -20.40
CA GLU A 25 2.04 -7.25 -21.14
C GLU A 25 2.38 -8.63 -21.72
N LEU A 26 1.53 -9.65 -21.52
CA LEU A 26 1.88 -11.05 -21.78
C LEU A 26 1.18 -11.69 -22.98
N THR A 27 0.20 -11.03 -23.61
CA THR A 27 -0.72 -11.70 -24.55
C THR A 27 -0.77 -11.08 -25.95
N GLY A 28 -0.04 -9.98 -26.19
CA GLY A 28 0.11 -9.35 -27.49
C GLY A 28 1.58 -9.13 -27.88
N GLY A 29 1.80 -8.25 -28.85
CA GLY A 29 3.13 -7.91 -29.37
C GLY A 29 3.71 -8.96 -30.31
N ILE A 30 5.01 -8.81 -30.60
CA ILE A 30 5.74 -9.54 -31.65
C ILE A 30 5.71 -11.06 -31.50
N TYR A 31 5.55 -11.55 -30.26
CA TYR A 31 5.51 -12.99 -29.99
C TYR A 31 4.24 -13.67 -30.53
N PHE A 32 3.14 -12.92 -30.66
CA PHE A 32 1.85 -13.42 -31.14
C PHE A 32 1.43 -12.83 -32.48
N GLY A 33 2.22 -11.91 -33.04
CA GLY A 33 1.97 -11.37 -34.37
C GLY A 33 2.26 -12.36 -35.48
N GLU A 34 1.77 -12.01 -36.68
CA GLU A 34 2.06 -12.79 -37.88
C GLU A 34 3.57 -12.83 -38.15
N ARG A 35 4.05 -14.03 -38.47
CA ARG A 35 5.45 -14.30 -38.79
C ARG A 35 5.59 -14.94 -40.16
N LYS A 36 6.66 -14.60 -40.87
CA LYS A 36 7.08 -15.25 -42.10
C LYS A 36 8.55 -15.67 -41.96
N GLU A 37 8.77 -16.98 -41.99
CA GLU A 37 10.11 -17.56 -42.02
C GLU A 37 10.77 -17.35 -43.39
N ASP A 38 12.11 -17.38 -43.41
CA ASP A 38 12.87 -17.39 -44.65
C ASP A 38 12.64 -18.70 -45.42
N ASP A 39 12.16 -18.56 -46.66
CA ASP A 39 11.93 -19.66 -47.63
C ASP A 39 13.11 -19.87 -48.58
N GLY A 40 14.28 -19.29 -48.26
CA GLY A 40 15.47 -19.25 -49.10
C GLY A 40 15.64 -17.94 -49.86
N SER A 41 14.73 -16.98 -49.66
CA SER A 41 14.81 -15.63 -50.23
C SER A 41 15.75 -14.69 -49.45
N GLY A 42 16.20 -15.09 -48.25
CA GLY A 42 16.96 -14.24 -47.34
C GLY A 42 16.09 -13.19 -46.65
N HIS A 43 14.76 -13.40 -46.62
CA HIS A 43 13.80 -12.47 -46.05
C HIS A 43 12.89 -13.17 -45.03
N ALA A 44 12.88 -12.63 -43.81
CA ALA A 44 11.97 -13.01 -42.74
C ALA A 44 11.26 -11.76 -42.18
N LEU A 45 10.10 -11.97 -41.55
CA LEU A 45 9.27 -10.90 -41.00
C LEU A 45 8.62 -11.35 -39.70
N ASP A 46 8.64 -10.46 -38.71
CA ASP A 46 7.82 -10.56 -37.50
C ASP A 46 7.03 -9.26 -37.34
N THR A 47 5.75 -9.38 -36.99
CA THR A 47 4.87 -8.22 -36.78
C THR A 47 4.65 -8.00 -35.29
N GLU A 48 4.75 -6.76 -34.80
CA GLU A 48 4.41 -6.36 -33.43
C GLU A 48 3.02 -5.71 -33.42
N PRO A 49 1.90 -6.46 -33.31
CA PRO A 49 0.57 -5.86 -33.18
C PRO A 49 0.24 -5.54 -31.73
N TYR A 50 -0.44 -4.41 -31.52
CA TYR A 50 -1.15 -4.10 -30.28
C TYR A 50 -2.46 -3.40 -30.58
N SER A 51 -3.51 -3.80 -29.88
CA SER A 51 -4.76 -3.05 -29.81
C SER A 51 -4.78 -2.13 -28.59
N ARG A 52 -5.64 -1.12 -28.64
CA ARG A 52 -5.85 -0.19 -27.53
C ARG A 52 -6.26 -0.93 -26.25
N GLN A 53 -7.19 -1.89 -26.35
CA GLN A 53 -7.73 -2.60 -25.20
C GLN A 53 -6.65 -3.37 -24.42
N GLU A 54 -5.69 -3.96 -25.13
CA GLU A 54 -4.57 -4.70 -24.53
C GLU A 54 -3.64 -3.77 -23.74
N ILE A 55 -3.42 -2.56 -24.26
CA ILE A 55 -2.61 -1.54 -23.59
C ILE A 55 -3.37 -0.97 -22.38
N GLU A 56 -4.67 -0.70 -22.51
CA GLU A 56 -5.47 -0.15 -21.40
C GLU A 56 -5.52 -1.09 -20.19
N ARG A 57 -5.72 -2.39 -20.40
CA ARG A 57 -5.80 -3.35 -19.27
C ARG A 57 -4.49 -3.42 -18.48
N VAL A 58 -3.34 -3.46 -19.16
CA VAL A 58 -2.02 -3.55 -18.49
C VAL A 58 -1.63 -2.22 -17.85
N THR A 59 -2.06 -1.10 -18.44
CA THR A 59 -1.90 0.24 -17.84
C THR A 59 -2.67 0.35 -16.53
N ARG A 60 -3.94 -0.08 -16.51
CA ARG A 60 -4.75 -0.08 -15.28
C ARG A 60 -4.12 -0.97 -14.22
N LEU A 61 -3.62 -2.16 -14.59
CA LEU A 61 -2.90 -3.02 -13.65
C LEU A 61 -1.71 -2.29 -13.01
N ALA A 62 -0.85 -1.67 -13.82
CA ALA A 62 0.29 -0.91 -13.32
C ALA A 62 -0.13 0.24 -12.38
N ALA A 63 -1.20 0.96 -12.71
CA ALA A 63 -1.74 2.03 -11.88
C ALA A 63 -2.27 1.50 -10.52
N TYR A 64 -3.00 0.39 -10.51
CA TYR A 64 -3.48 -0.21 -9.26
C TYR A 64 -2.33 -0.72 -8.38
N LEU A 65 -1.28 -1.29 -8.98
CA LEU A 65 -0.07 -1.66 -8.24
C LEU A 65 0.63 -0.44 -7.64
N ALA A 66 0.70 0.66 -8.39
CA ALA A 66 1.28 1.91 -7.90
C ALA A 66 0.48 2.54 -6.75
N LEU A 67 -0.86 2.47 -6.80
CA LEU A 67 -1.75 2.95 -5.74
C LEU A 67 -1.72 2.07 -4.47
N ALA A 68 -1.28 0.83 -4.59
CA ALA A 68 -1.14 -0.08 -3.45
C ALA A 68 0.09 0.24 -2.57
N GLU A 69 1.01 1.08 -3.06
CA GLU A 69 2.16 1.57 -2.30
C GLU A 69 1.78 2.79 -1.43
N ASP A 70 2.52 2.98 -0.34
CA ASP A 70 2.34 4.12 0.58
C ASP A 70 3.68 4.84 0.83
N PRO A 71 3.88 6.06 0.28
CA PRO A 71 2.96 6.78 -0.60
C PRO A 71 2.81 6.12 -1.99
N PRO A 72 1.77 6.48 -2.78
CA PRO A 72 1.60 5.95 -4.13
C PRO A 72 2.87 6.10 -4.99
N ALA A 73 3.25 5.01 -5.64
CA ALA A 73 4.46 4.96 -6.44
C ALA A 73 4.29 5.67 -7.80
N PRO A 74 5.35 6.22 -8.40
CA PRO A 74 5.30 6.68 -9.78
C PRO A 74 5.15 5.50 -10.75
N VAL A 75 4.52 5.75 -11.91
CA VAL A 75 4.41 4.82 -13.03
C VAL A 75 5.34 5.26 -14.16
N TRP A 76 6.14 4.33 -14.66
CA TRP A 76 7.10 4.54 -15.75
C TRP A 76 6.70 3.71 -16.97
N SER A 77 6.24 4.36 -18.04
CA SER A 77 5.91 3.69 -19.30
C SER A 77 7.12 3.64 -20.21
N LEU A 78 7.54 2.43 -20.60
CA LEU A 78 8.66 2.23 -21.52
C LEU A 78 8.17 1.87 -22.93
N ASP A 79 8.65 2.59 -23.94
CA ASP A 79 8.24 2.40 -25.33
C ASP A 79 9.37 2.75 -26.33
N LYS A 80 9.10 2.68 -27.64
CA LYS A 80 9.97 3.19 -28.70
C LYS A 80 9.23 4.16 -29.62
N ALA A 81 8.49 5.11 -29.05
CA ALA A 81 7.56 5.98 -29.79
C ALA A 81 8.22 6.87 -30.84
N ASN A 82 9.53 7.11 -30.73
CA ASN A 82 10.31 7.82 -31.74
C ASN A 82 10.47 7.05 -33.07
N VAL A 83 10.22 5.74 -33.08
CA VAL A 83 10.33 4.89 -34.28
C VAL A 83 9.01 4.17 -34.55
N MET A 84 8.52 3.38 -33.59
CA MET A 84 7.47 2.39 -33.83
C MET A 84 6.06 2.99 -33.76
N ALA A 85 5.21 2.65 -34.74
CA ALA A 85 3.81 3.05 -34.75
C ALA A 85 3.04 2.47 -33.54
N THR A 86 3.31 1.21 -33.19
CA THR A 86 2.74 0.55 -32.01
C THR A 86 3.14 1.23 -30.72
N SER A 87 4.39 1.68 -30.59
CA SER A 87 4.82 2.47 -29.44
C SER A 87 4.18 3.86 -29.36
N ARG A 88 3.83 4.49 -30.50
CA ARG A 88 3.03 5.73 -30.50
C ARG A 88 1.60 5.49 -30.01
N LEU A 89 0.99 4.39 -30.43
CA LEU A 89 -0.31 3.95 -29.90
C LEU A 89 -0.23 3.63 -28.40
N TRP A 90 0.83 2.94 -27.98
CA TRP A 90 1.13 2.63 -26.58
C TRP A 90 1.17 3.89 -25.74
N ARG A 91 2.08 4.82 -26.06
CA ARG A 91 2.25 6.08 -25.34
C ARG A 91 0.95 6.86 -25.23
N LYS A 92 0.26 7.06 -26.37
CA LYS A 92 -1.03 7.76 -26.41
C LYS A 92 -2.05 7.10 -25.46
N THR A 93 -2.18 5.78 -25.52
CA THR A 93 -3.17 5.05 -24.73
C THR A 93 -2.84 5.10 -23.24
N VAL A 94 -1.57 4.89 -22.87
CA VAL A 94 -1.11 4.98 -21.47
C VAL A 94 -1.38 6.38 -20.91
N THR A 95 -0.97 7.43 -21.62
CA THR A 95 -1.20 8.82 -21.20
C THR A 95 -2.69 9.08 -20.99
N GLU A 96 -3.55 8.73 -21.95
CA GLU A 96 -4.99 8.96 -21.86
C GLU A 96 -5.65 8.21 -20.69
N VAL A 97 -5.24 6.97 -20.40
CA VAL A 97 -5.77 6.20 -19.26
C VAL A 97 -5.32 6.81 -17.94
N MET A 98 -4.03 7.10 -17.81
CA MET A 98 -3.46 7.64 -16.57
C MET A 98 -4.04 9.02 -16.24
N GLU A 99 -4.17 9.91 -17.22
CA GLU A 99 -4.74 11.25 -17.00
C GLU A 99 -6.24 11.21 -16.64
N LYS A 100 -7.01 10.31 -17.26
CA LYS A 100 -8.46 10.25 -17.06
C LYS A 100 -8.85 9.47 -15.80
N GLU A 101 -8.17 8.36 -15.53
CA GLU A 101 -8.56 7.41 -14.49
C GLU A 101 -7.70 7.50 -13.22
N PHE A 102 -6.45 7.97 -13.35
CA PHE A 102 -5.47 7.99 -12.26
C PHE A 102 -4.67 9.31 -12.17
N PRO A 103 -5.32 10.50 -12.19
CA PRO A 103 -4.63 11.80 -12.24
C PRO A 103 -3.73 12.09 -11.01
N GLN A 104 -3.92 11.34 -9.92
CA GLN A 104 -3.10 11.42 -8.70
C GLN A 104 -1.74 10.72 -8.82
N LEU A 105 -1.56 9.81 -9.80
CA LEU A 105 -0.30 9.09 -9.99
C LEU A 105 0.66 9.89 -10.88
N LYS A 106 1.92 9.98 -10.46
CA LYS A 106 2.98 10.51 -11.32
C LYS A 106 3.24 9.53 -12.47
N LEU A 107 3.04 9.98 -13.71
CA LEU A 107 3.44 9.26 -14.92
C LEU A 107 4.73 9.82 -15.52
N GLY A 108 5.64 8.95 -15.94
CA GLY A 108 6.76 9.30 -16.80
C GLY A 108 6.90 8.34 -17.98
N HIS A 109 7.41 8.84 -19.11
CA HIS A 109 7.71 8.03 -20.29
C HIS A 109 9.21 7.98 -20.53
N HIS A 110 9.74 6.78 -20.78
CA HIS A 110 11.12 6.58 -21.22
C HIS A 110 11.14 5.79 -22.53
N LEU A 111 12.13 6.07 -23.38
CA LEU A 111 12.44 5.16 -24.46
C LEU A 111 13.13 3.92 -23.88
N ILE A 112 12.83 2.73 -24.42
CA ILE A 112 13.33 1.46 -23.86
C ILE A 112 14.87 1.38 -23.82
N ASP A 113 15.56 1.93 -24.80
CA ASP A 113 17.02 2.03 -24.83
C ASP A 113 17.57 2.98 -23.76
N SER A 114 16.91 4.13 -23.56
CA SER A 114 17.22 5.02 -22.46
C SER A 114 16.97 4.36 -21.10
N ALA A 115 15.92 3.54 -20.98
CA ALA A 115 15.58 2.85 -19.75
C ALA A 115 16.61 1.76 -19.40
N ALA A 116 17.07 0.99 -20.39
CA ALA A 116 18.17 0.03 -20.22
C ALA A 116 19.44 0.73 -19.70
N MET A 117 19.84 1.85 -20.32
CA MET A 117 20.98 2.64 -19.82
C MET A 117 20.78 3.13 -18.38
N LEU A 118 19.56 3.55 -18.02
CA LEU A 118 19.24 3.95 -16.65
C LEU A 118 19.26 2.76 -15.68
N MET A 119 18.80 1.59 -16.10
CA MET A 119 18.81 0.36 -15.31
C MET A 119 20.24 0.01 -14.86
N ALA A 120 21.22 0.12 -15.76
CA ALA A 120 22.62 -0.11 -15.44
C ALA A 120 23.27 1.04 -14.64
N LYS A 121 22.94 2.31 -14.96
CA LYS A 121 23.65 3.48 -14.41
C LYS A 121 23.10 3.97 -13.07
N ASN A 122 21.78 3.97 -12.91
CA ASN A 122 21.07 4.46 -11.73
C ASN A 122 19.64 3.87 -11.71
N PRO A 123 19.49 2.57 -11.40
CA PRO A 123 18.20 1.89 -11.45
C PRO A 123 17.13 2.54 -10.55
N ARG A 124 17.54 3.25 -9.49
CA ARG A 124 16.66 4.04 -8.63
C ARG A 124 15.84 5.11 -9.38
N ALA A 125 16.31 5.57 -10.53
CA ALA A 125 15.57 6.52 -11.36
C ALA A 125 14.24 5.95 -11.85
N LEU A 126 14.14 4.61 -11.89
CA LEU A 126 12.94 3.87 -12.28
C LEU A 126 12.20 3.26 -11.06
N ASN A 127 12.55 3.65 -9.82
CA ASN A 127 11.81 3.21 -8.64
C ASN A 127 10.32 3.51 -8.79
N GLY A 128 9.47 2.52 -8.48
CA GLY A 128 8.03 2.57 -8.70
C GLY A 128 7.51 1.41 -9.54
N VAL A 129 6.55 1.67 -10.43
CA VAL A 129 5.95 0.64 -11.30
C VAL A 129 6.29 0.92 -12.75
N ILE A 130 7.06 0.03 -13.36
CA ILE A 130 7.44 0.09 -14.77
C ILE A 130 6.39 -0.68 -15.57
N VAL A 131 5.86 -0.13 -16.65
CA VAL A 131 4.90 -0.79 -17.54
C VAL A 131 5.38 -0.75 -18.98
N THR A 132 5.36 -1.89 -19.67
CA THR A 132 5.84 -1.98 -21.05
C THR A 132 5.26 -3.16 -21.82
N SER A 133 5.47 -3.15 -23.14
CA SER A 133 5.05 -4.19 -24.08
C SER A 133 5.73 -5.53 -23.82
N ASN A 134 5.25 -6.60 -24.45
CA ASN A 134 5.72 -7.96 -24.24
C ASN A 134 7.23 -8.13 -24.46
N LEU A 135 7.75 -7.80 -25.65
CA LEU A 135 9.18 -7.94 -25.98
C LEU A 135 10.07 -7.10 -25.06
N PHE A 136 9.73 -5.81 -24.90
CA PHE A 136 10.51 -4.91 -24.04
C PHE A 136 10.48 -5.32 -22.57
N GLY A 137 9.33 -5.81 -22.10
CA GLY A 137 9.14 -6.32 -20.75
C GLY A 137 9.98 -7.55 -20.49
N ASP A 138 10.06 -8.46 -21.46
CA ASP A 138 10.92 -9.64 -21.41
C ASP A 138 12.38 -9.23 -21.13
N ILE A 139 12.94 -8.40 -22.02
CA ILE A 139 14.34 -7.96 -21.97
C ILE A 139 14.64 -7.16 -20.69
N ILE A 140 13.81 -6.17 -20.36
CA ILE A 140 14.09 -5.28 -19.22
C ILE A 140 13.89 -5.98 -17.88
N SER A 141 13.03 -7.00 -17.82
CA SER A 141 12.85 -7.82 -16.62
C SER A 141 14.07 -8.70 -16.35
N ASP A 142 14.67 -9.28 -17.39
CA ASP A 142 15.93 -10.01 -17.28
C ASP A 142 17.09 -9.09 -16.89
N GLU A 143 17.18 -7.90 -17.50
CA GLU A 143 18.19 -6.90 -17.12
C GLU A 143 18.04 -6.45 -15.66
N ALA A 144 16.81 -6.28 -15.17
CA ALA A 144 16.58 -5.95 -13.77
C ALA A 144 16.89 -7.12 -12.82
N SER A 145 16.71 -8.36 -13.28
CA SER A 145 16.81 -9.57 -12.44
C SER A 145 18.22 -9.79 -11.86
N VAL A 146 19.25 -9.25 -12.51
CA VAL A 146 20.63 -9.40 -12.03
C VAL A 146 20.97 -8.41 -10.92
N ILE A 147 20.22 -7.32 -10.77
CA ILE A 147 20.54 -6.24 -9.82
C ILE A 147 20.62 -6.74 -8.37
N PRO A 148 19.70 -7.59 -7.87
CA PRO A 148 19.80 -8.12 -6.51
C PRO A 148 20.94 -9.12 -6.29
N GLY A 149 21.62 -9.58 -7.35
CA GLY A 149 22.76 -10.51 -7.27
C GLY A 149 22.38 -12.00 -7.22
N SER A 150 21.09 -12.36 -7.14
CA SER A 150 20.63 -13.75 -7.25
C SER A 150 19.21 -13.86 -7.79
N LEU A 151 19.01 -14.76 -8.76
CA LEU A 151 17.69 -15.16 -9.25
C LEU A 151 16.83 -15.86 -8.16
N GLY A 152 17.47 -16.44 -7.15
CA GLY A 152 16.80 -17.10 -6.02
C GLY A 152 15.99 -16.17 -5.13
N LEU A 153 16.08 -14.85 -5.35
CA LEU A 153 15.41 -13.81 -4.57
C LEU A 153 14.14 -13.26 -5.25
N LEU A 154 13.87 -13.65 -6.49
CA LEU A 154 12.95 -12.92 -7.34
C LEU A 154 11.61 -13.66 -7.53
N PRO A 155 10.51 -13.13 -6.97
CA PRO A 155 9.18 -13.67 -7.18
C PRO A 155 8.55 -13.15 -8.49
N SER A 156 7.49 -13.82 -8.94
CA SER A 156 6.68 -13.43 -10.10
C SER A 156 5.19 -13.66 -9.84
N ALA A 157 4.35 -12.87 -10.53
CA ALA A 157 2.92 -13.06 -10.57
C ALA A 157 2.35 -12.78 -11.97
N SER A 158 1.53 -13.71 -12.47
CA SER A 158 0.72 -13.56 -13.68
C SER A 158 -0.72 -13.34 -13.27
N LEU A 159 -1.24 -12.11 -13.45
CA LEU A 159 -2.57 -11.70 -12.97
C LEU A 159 -3.59 -11.66 -14.12
N THR A 160 -4.81 -12.10 -13.83
CA THR A 160 -5.93 -12.13 -14.80
C THR A 160 -6.88 -10.92 -14.69
N ALA A 161 -6.75 -10.14 -13.61
CA ALA A 161 -7.58 -8.98 -13.33
C ALA A 161 -6.79 -7.93 -12.52
N ASN A 162 -7.37 -6.75 -12.36
CA ASN A 162 -6.81 -5.69 -11.52
C ASN A 162 -7.09 -5.96 -10.03
N PRO A 163 -6.12 -5.76 -9.13
CA PRO A 163 -6.34 -5.82 -7.69
C PRO A 163 -6.98 -4.52 -7.17
N ASP A 164 -8.20 -4.20 -7.65
CA ASP A 164 -8.89 -2.92 -7.39
C ASP A 164 -9.90 -2.96 -6.21
N GLY A 165 -9.97 -4.10 -5.52
CA GLY A 165 -10.90 -4.33 -4.41
C GLY A 165 -12.35 -4.61 -4.80
N LYS A 166 -12.69 -4.60 -6.10
CA LYS A 166 -14.07 -4.79 -6.59
C LYS A 166 -14.40 -6.23 -6.94
N GLY A 167 -13.40 -7.11 -7.01
CA GLY A 167 -13.58 -8.51 -7.35
C GLY A 167 -12.38 -9.39 -6.95
N LYS A 168 -12.48 -10.68 -7.27
CA LYS A 168 -11.36 -11.62 -7.11
C LYS A 168 -10.30 -11.32 -8.17
N CYS A 169 -9.08 -11.03 -7.73
CA CYS A 169 -7.92 -10.97 -8.61
C CYS A 169 -7.26 -12.34 -8.62
N ASN A 170 -7.59 -13.20 -9.60
CA ASN A 170 -6.93 -14.50 -9.72
C ASN A 170 -5.56 -14.33 -10.39
N GLY A 171 -4.57 -15.07 -9.90
CA GLY A 171 -3.24 -15.09 -10.49
C GLY A 171 -2.49 -16.39 -10.24
N ILE A 172 -1.43 -16.58 -11.03
CA ILE A 172 -0.41 -17.62 -10.82
C ILE A 172 0.80 -16.93 -10.20
N TYR A 173 1.33 -17.51 -9.11
CA TYR A 173 2.43 -16.96 -8.34
C TYR A 173 3.55 -17.99 -8.29
N GLU A 174 4.73 -17.61 -8.76
CA GLU A 174 5.84 -18.53 -8.98
C GLU A 174 7.18 -17.82 -8.79
N PRO A 175 8.26 -18.54 -8.43
CA PRO A 175 9.61 -17.98 -8.47
C PRO A 175 10.06 -17.83 -9.93
N ILE A 176 10.92 -16.85 -10.24
CA ILE A 176 11.44 -16.73 -11.62
C ILE A 176 12.48 -17.81 -11.97
N HIS A 177 13.12 -18.41 -10.96
CA HIS A 177 14.16 -19.40 -11.21
C HIS A 177 13.55 -20.68 -11.79
N GLY A 178 14.29 -21.34 -12.68
CA GLY A 178 13.88 -22.63 -13.25
C GLY A 178 13.93 -23.80 -12.25
N SER A 179 13.79 -25.02 -12.76
CA SER A 179 13.68 -26.24 -11.94
C SER A 179 14.99 -26.69 -11.27
N ALA A 180 16.14 -26.15 -11.66
CA ALA A 180 17.47 -26.46 -11.13
C ALA A 180 17.70 -27.99 -10.91
N PRO A 181 17.60 -28.82 -11.97
CA PRO A 181 17.56 -30.28 -11.84
C PRO A 181 18.85 -30.88 -11.27
N ASP A 182 19.98 -30.20 -11.45
CA ASP A 182 21.30 -30.57 -10.96
C ASP A 182 21.43 -30.53 -9.43
N ILE A 183 20.56 -29.77 -8.74
CA ILE A 183 20.53 -29.67 -7.27
C ILE A 183 19.25 -30.21 -6.63
N SER A 184 18.37 -30.82 -7.43
CA SER A 184 17.15 -31.46 -6.94
C SER A 184 17.44 -32.52 -5.88
N GLY A 185 16.64 -32.55 -4.81
CA GLY A 185 16.79 -33.48 -3.68
C GLY A 185 17.97 -33.22 -2.74
N LYS A 186 18.82 -32.22 -3.02
CA LYS A 186 19.99 -31.92 -2.18
C LYS A 186 19.70 -30.99 -1.00
N GLY A 187 18.51 -30.38 -0.94
CA GLY A 187 18.12 -29.46 0.14
C GLY A 187 18.92 -28.15 0.16
N VAL A 188 19.40 -27.68 -0.99
CA VAL A 188 20.25 -26.46 -1.12
C VAL A 188 19.62 -25.35 -1.96
N VAL A 189 18.40 -25.54 -2.48
CA VAL A 189 17.67 -24.53 -3.26
C VAL A 189 17.29 -23.37 -2.35
N ASN A 190 17.41 -22.14 -2.84
CA ASN A 190 16.96 -20.94 -2.14
C ASN A 190 15.43 -20.86 -2.14
N PRO A 191 14.74 -20.93 -0.98
CA PRO A 191 13.28 -20.86 -0.94
C PRO A 191 12.72 -19.43 -1.02
N VAL A 192 13.57 -18.40 -1.00
CA VAL A 192 13.15 -17.00 -0.83
C VAL A 192 12.21 -16.54 -1.94
N ALA A 193 12.53 -16.78 -3.22
CA ALA A 193 11.66 -16.40 -4.32
C ALA A 193 10.24 -16.98 -4.17
N MET A 194 10.11 -18.26 -3.81
CA MET A 194 8.80 -18.89 -3.59
C MET A 194 8.04 -18.25 -2.41
N LEU A 195 8.72 -17.94 -1.31
CA LEU A 195 8.11 -17.28 -0.15
C LEU A 195 7.63 -15.86 -0.50
N LEU A 196 8.40 -15.13 -1.31
CA LEU A 196 8.00 -13.81 -1.79
C LEU A 196 6.87 -13.90 -2.83
N SER A 197 6.76 -14.99 -3.60
CA SER A 197 5.59 -15.24 -4.46
C SER A 197 4.32 -15.43 -3.64
N VAL A 198 4.41 -16.08 -2.47
CA VAL A 198 3.31 -16.14 -1.49
C VAL A 198 2.96 -14.75 -0.96
N SER A 199 3.96 -13.90 -0.71
CA SER A 199 3.72 -12.49 -0.34
C SER A 199 2.93 -11.75 -1.42
N MET A 200 3.32 -11.87 -2.70
CA MET A 200 2.57 -11.30 -3.83
C MET A 200 1.14 -11.83 -3.92
N MET A 201 0.92 -13.12 -3.62
CA MET A 201 -0.41 -13.73 -3.59
C MET A 201 -1.29 -13.11 -2.49
N LEU A 202 -0.73 -12.94 -1.29
CA LEU A 202 -1.41 -12.25 -0.18
C LEU A 202 -1.76 -10.81 -0.56
N LYS A 203 -0.84 -10.10 -1.18
CA LYS A 203 -1.02 -8.71 -1.60
C LYS A 203 -2.11 -8.57 -2.68
N TYR A 204 -2.03 -9.33 -3.76
CA TYR A 204 -2.83 -9.09 -4.96
C TYR A 204 -4.14 -9.89 -4.99
N SER A 205 -4.09 -11.21 -4.72
CA SER A 205 -5.30 -12.04 -4.76
C SER A 205 -6.14 -11.94 -3.49
N PHE A 206 -5.50 -11.88 -2.33
CA PHE A 206 -6.19 -11.86 -1.04
C PHE A 206 -6.38 -10.47 -0.45
N GLN A 207 -5.78 -9.43 -1.05
CA GLN A 207 -5.87 -8.04 -0.58
C GLN A 207 -5.44 -7.90 0.89
N ARG A 208 -4.46 -8.71 1.32
CA ARG A 208 -3.87 -8.72 2.66
C ARG A 208 -2.47 -8.14 2.61
N LEU A 209 -2.39 -6.84 2.33
CA LEU A 209 -1.14 -6.08 2.33
C LEU A 209 -0.42 -6.19 3.69
N ASP A 210 -1.19 -6.19 4.78
CA ASP A 210 -0.69 -6.36 6.15
C ASP A 210 0.05 -7.68 6.36
N LEU A 211 -0.42 -8.78 5.75
CA LEU A 211 0.26 -10.07 5.83
C LEU A 211 1.42 -10.18 4.85
N SER A 212 1.27 -9.64 3.64
CA SER A 212 2.35 -9.57 2.64
C SER A 212 3.59 -8.86 3.21
N GLN A 213 3.40 -7.68 3.82
CA GLN A 213 4.48 -6.92 4.44
C GLN A 213 5.18 -7.71 5.56
N LYS A 214 4.44 -8.50 6.34
CA LYS A 214 5.05 -9.36 7.38
C LYS A 214 5.88 -10.49 6.79
N VAL A 215 5.48 -11.07 5.66
CA VAL A 215 6.27 -12.09 4.94
C VAL A 215 7.56 -11.46 4.40
N ASP A 216 7.46 -10.30 3.75
CA ASP A 216 8.62 -9.57 3.21
C ASP A 216 9.59 -9.17 4.33
N GLU A 217 9.07 -8.68 5.45
CA GLU A 217 9.85 -8.34 6.63
C GLU A 217 10.52 -9.57 7.25
N ALA A 218 9.82 -10.71 7.35
CA ALA A 218 10.39 -11.95 7.87
C ALA A 218 11.58 -12.41 7.02
N VAL A 219 11.40 -12.44 5.70
CA VAL A 219 12.46 -12.78 4.74
C VAL A 219 13.65 -11.83 4.88
N LYS A 220 13.39 -10.52 4.91
CA LYS A 220 14.44 -9.50 5.07
C LYS A 220 15.21 -9.71 6.38
N ASN A 221 14.52 -9.89 7.50
CA ASN A 221 15.14 -10.05 8.82
C ASN A 221 16.01 -11.31 8.89
N VAL A 222 15.57 -12.42 8.30
CA VAL A 222 16.35 -13.67 8.25
C VAL A 222 17.62 -13.51 7.42
N ILE A 223 17.52 -12.89 6.24
CA ILE A 223 18.67 -12.59 5.39
C ILE A 223 19.65 -11.65 6.10
N ASP A 224 19.15 -10.60 6.75
CA ASP A 224 19.98 -9.61 7.47
C ASP A 224 20.65 -10.20 8.73
N LYS A 225 20.09 -11.26 9.32
CA LYS A 225 20.73 -12.06 10.38
C LYS A 225 21.81 -13.01 9.85
N GLY A 226 22.02 -13.07 8.53
CA GLY A 226 23.03 -13.93 7.90
C GLY A 226 22.57 -15.36 7.61
N ILE A 227 21.31 -15.70 7.85
CA ILE A 227 20.76 -17.03 7.55
C ILE A 227 20.40 -17.05 6.05
N ARG A 228 21.26 -17.69 5.26
CA ARG A 228 21.28 -17.56 3.80
C ARG A 228 21.68 -18.87 3.15
N THR A 229 21.08 -19.18 1.99
CA THR A 229 21.54 -20.27 1.11
C THR A 229 22.83 -19.89 0.38
N LYS A 230 23.46 -20.88 -0.26
CA LYS A 230 24.77 -20.76 -0.89
C LYS A 230 24.82 -19.71 -2.01
N ASP A 231 23.76 -19.58 -2.79
CA ASP A 231 23.65 -18.63 -3.92
C ASP A 231 23.70 -17.16 -3.49
N ILE A 232 23.38 -16.86 -2.23
CA ILE A 232 23.43 -15.50 -1.66
C ILE A 232 24.48 -15.38 -0.53
N GLY A 233 25.51 -16.23 -0.59
CA GLY A 233 26.71 -16.12 0.25
C GLY A 233 26.59 -16.73 1.66
N GLY A 234 25.65 -17.64 1.89
CA GLY A 234 25.55 -18.39 3.14
C GLY A 234 25.83 -19.88 3.00
N SER A 235 25.46 -20.64 4.03
CA SER A 235 25.64 -22.11 4.09
C SER A 235 24.40 -22.85 4.58
N ALA A 236 23.28 -22.15 4.78
CA ALA A 236 22.04 -22.77 5.24
C ALA A 236 21.40 -23.60 4.13
N SER A 237 20.76 -24.69 4.52
CA SER A 237 19.90 -25.52 3.68
C SER A 237 18.56 -24.83 3.39
N THR A 238 17.82 -25.38 2.42
CA THR A 238 16.46 -24.94 2.08
C THR A 238 15.54 -24.93 3.30
N SER A 239 15.57 -26.01 4.10
CA SER A 239 14.74 -26.13 5.30
C SER A 239 15.16 -25.17 6.39
N GLU A 240 16.46 -24.96 6.63
CA GLU A 240 16.92 -24.02 7.66
C GLU A 240 16.48 -22.58 7.36
N VAL A 241 16.55 -22.15 6.09
CA VAL A 241 16.03 -20.84 5.69
C VAL A 241 14.51 -20.79 5.84
N GLY A 242 13.79 -21.82 5.36
CA GLY A 242 12.34 -21.90 5.48
C GLY A 242 11.84 -21.85 6.93
N ASP A 243 12.45 -22.64 7.81
CA ASP A 243 12.14 -22.69 9.25
C ASP A 243 12.47 -21.37 9.94
N ALA A 244 13.59 -20.74 9.58
CA ALA A 244 13.95 -19.43 10.11
C ALA A 244 12.94 -18.35 9.70
N VAL A 245 12.50 -18.34 8.45
CA VAL A 245 11.47 -17.40 7.96
C VAL A 245 10.13 -17.70 8.62
N ALA A 246 9.71 -18.96 8.72
CA ALA A 246 8.47 -19.33 9.39
C ALA A 246 8.46 -18.89 10.86
N LYS A 247 9.57 -19.09 11.58
CA LYS A 247 9.74 -18.65 12.97
C LYS A 247 9.72 -17.13 13.11
N GLU A 248 10.42 -16.41 12.23
CA GLU A 248 10.40 -14.94 12.24
C GLU A 248 9.01 -14.41 11.90
N LEU A 249 8.33 -15.01 10.92
CA LEU A 249 6.95 -14.67 10.56
C LEU A 249 6.00 -14.96 11.72
N GLU A 250 6.12 -16.09 12.41
CA GLU A 250 5.33 -16.39 13.60
C GLU A 250 5.57 -15.33 14.69
N ALA A 251 6.82 -14.91 14.89
CA ALA A 251 7.14 -13.81 15.79
C ALA A 251 6.52 -12.48 15.31
N LEU A 252 6.54 -12.16 14.01
CA LEU A 252 5.92 -10.96 13.43
C LEU A 252 4.39 -11.01 13.42
N LEU A 253 3.78 -12.19 13.41
CA LEU A 253 2.34 -12.38 13.52
C LEU A 253 1.89 -12.27 14.98
N LYS A 254 2.66 -12.84 15.92
CA LYS A 254 2.47 -12.67 17.37
C LYS A 254 2.82 -11.25 17.83
N ARG A 255 3.71 -10.57 17.12
CA ARG A 255 3.86 -9.11 17.16
C ARG A 255 2.62 -8.51 16.49
N SER A 256 1.58 -8.27 17.29
CA SER A 256 0.66 -7.16 17.09
C SER A 256 1.47 -5.93 16.62
N PRO A 257 1.04 -5.13 15.61
CA PRO A 257 1.85 -4.11 14.92
C PRO A 257 2.69 -3.26 15.87
N SER A 258 3.89 -3.72 16.20
CA SER A 258 4.71 -3.20 17.29
C SER A 258 5.82 -2.33 16.72
N ALA A 259 5.40 -1.35 15.92
CA ALA A 259 6.17 -0.13 15.73
C ALA A 259 5.26 1.10 15.88
N LEU A 260 4.19 0.96 16.67
CA LEU A 260 3.59 2.10 17.34
C LEU A 260 4.28 2.19 18.70
N VAL A 261 5.08 3.24 18.81
CA VAL A 261 5.93 3.66 19.92
C VAL A 261 5.37 3.24 21.30
N ASN A 262 6.22 2.61 22.13
CA ASN A 262 6.05 2.36 23.58
C ASN A 262 5.14 1.21 24.06
N GLY A 263 5.29 -0.03 23.57
CA GLY A 263 4.97 -1.23 24.38
C GLY A 263 3.52 -1.43 24.85
N ASN A 264 2.55 -0.74 24.24
CA ASN A 264 1.19 -0.62 24.75
C ASN A 264 0.15 -1.27 23.81
N ALA A 265 0.37 -2.49 23.27
CA ALA A 265 -0.58 -3.16 22.37
C ALA A 265 -1.26 -4.38 23.02
N THR A 266 -2.51 -4.69 22.65
CA THR A 266 -3.19 -5.93 23.05
C THR A 266 -2.67 -7.15 22.25
N PRO A 267 -2.90 -8.39 22.73
CA PRO A 267 -2.53 -9.62 22.01
C PRO A 267 -3.14 -9.75 20.60
N GLU A 268 -4.18 -8.96 20.29
CA GLU A 268 -4.98 -9.05 19.06
C GLU A 268 -4.57 -8.06 17.96
N GLY A 269 -3.58 -7.21 18.20
CA GLY A 269 -3.10 -6.27 17.17
C GLY A 269 -3.48 -4.81 17.38
N TYR A 270 -4.19 -4.49 18.45
CA TYR A 270 -4.77 -3.17 18.66
C TYR A 270 -4.05 -2.38 19.76
N TYR A 271 -4.27 -1.07 19.82
CA TYR A 271 -3.77 -0.28 20.94
C TYR A 271 -4.39 -0.79 22.24
N SER A 272 -3.59 -0.88 23.29
CA SER A 272 -4.10 -1.14 24.63
C SER A 272 -5.12 -0.07 24.99
N LEU A 273 -6.24 -0.49 25.57
CA LEU A 273 -7.23 0.43 26.14
C LEU A 273 -6.64 1.25 27.29
N SER A 274 -5.52 0.83 27.89
CA SER A 274 -4.79 1.66 28.87
C SER A 274 -4.24 2.96 28.26
N ILE A 275 -4.06 3.02 26.94
CA ILE A 275 -3.68 4.25 26.27
C ILE A 275 -4.88 5.20 26.25
N ASN A 276 -4.67 6.42 26.74
CA ASN A 276 -5.70 7.43 26.98
C ASN A 276 -6.74 7.06 28.08
N GLY A 277 -6.46 6.06 28.92
CA GLY A 277 -7.28 5.74 30.10
C GLY A 277 -8.66 5.18 29.78
N LEU A 278 -8.74 4.28 28.79
CA LEU A 278 -9.99 3.71 28.27
C LEU A 278 -10.33 2.33 28.84
N GLU A 279 -9.47 1.71 29.63
CA GLU A 279 -9.59 0.35 30.17
C GLU A 279 -10.93 0.09 30.90
N ASP A 280 -11.41 1.09 31.65
CA ASP A 280 -12.66 1.02 32.39
C ASP A 280 -13.83 1.71 31.67
N LYS A 281 -13.56 2.37 30.54
CA LYS A 281 -14.54 3.20 29.82
C LYS A 281 -14.97 2.64 28.48
N ALA A 282 -14.14 1.81 27.84
CA ALA A 282 -14.43 1.28 26.52
C ALA A 282 -13.97 -0.17 26.35
N GLU A 283 -14.52 -0.83 25.36
CA GLU A 283 -14.14 -2.18 24.93
C GLU A 283 -14.13 -2.28 23.40
N TYR A 284 -13.32 -3.19 22.89
CA TYR A 284 -13.35 -3.53 21.48
C TYR A 284 -14.47 -4.51 21.15
N ARG A 285 -15.12 -4.31 20.00
CA ARG A 285 -16.05 -5.28 19.42
C ARG A 285 -15.77 -5.48 17.93
N HIS A 286 -15.71 -6.74 17.52
CA HIS A 286 -15.64 -7.13 16.12
C HIS A 286 -17.02 -7.09 15.48
N GLY A 287 -17.11 -6.46 14.31
CA GLY A 287 -18.30 -6.46 13.48
C GLY A 287 -17.96 -6.69 12.00
N PRO A 288 -18.98 -6.76 11.14
CA PRO A 288 -18.81 -6.94 9.70
C PRO A 288 -17.98 -5.84 9.02
N ALA A 289 -17.93 -4.64 9.61
CA ALA A 289 -17.16 -3.50 9.12
C ALA A 289 -15.74 -3.41 9.73
N GLY A 290 -15.30 -4.44 10.47
CA GLY A 290 -14.03 -4.45 11.19
C GLY A 290 -14.19 -4.22 12.69
N LEU A 291 -13.12 -3.78 13.33
CA LEU A 291 -13.10 -3.50 14.77
C LEU A 291 -13.73 -2.14 15.08
N SER A 292 -14.47 -2.07 16.18
CA SER A 292 -15.10 -0.85 16.67
C SER A 292 -14.90 -0.69 18.16
N LEU A 293 -14.89 0.56 18.64
CA LEU A 293 -14.79 0.89 20.06
C LEU A 293 -16.20 1.13 20.62
N HIS A 294 -16.53 0.52 21.76
CA HIS A 294 -17.83 0.63 22.41
C HIS A 294 -17.70 1.11 23.85
N SER A 295 -18.66 1.88 24.35
CA SER A 295 -18.67 2.37 25.73
C SER A 295 -18.92 1.23 26.73
N LYS A 296 -18.23 1.26 27.86
CA LYS A 296 -18.51 0.46 29.08
C LYS A 296 -19.25 1.25 30.15
N VAL A 297 -19.47 2.55 29.92
CA VAL A 297 -20.01 3.48 30.90
C VAL A 297 -21.20 4.24 30.35
N ASP A 298 -22.05 4.68 31.27
CA ASP A 298 -23.13 5.61 31.00
C ASP A 298 -22.66 7.05 31.30
N LEU A 299 -22.79 7.94 30.32
CA LEU A 299 -22.43 9.35 30.45
C LEU A 299 -23.52 10.25 29.86
N LYS A 300 -23.69 11.43 30.44
CA LYS A 300 -24.65 12.45 30.01
C LYS A 300 -24.14 13.19 28.76
N PRO A 301 -25.04 13.81 27.98
CA PRO A 301 -24.65 14.65 26.86
C PRO A 301 -23.59 15.69 27.25
N GLY A 302 -22.55 15.84 26.43
CA GLY A 302 -21.47 16.80 26.66
C GLY A 302 -20.47 16.44 27.77
N GLU A 303 -20.61 15.31 28.47
CA GLU A 303 -19.62 14.87 29.45
C GLU A 303 -18.30 14.47 28.77
N HIS A 304 -17.19 14.73 29.46
CA HIS A 304 -15.86 14.38 28.97
C HIS A 304 -15.62 12.86 29.02
N PHE A 305 -15.15 12.28 27.92
CA PHE A 305 -14.83 10.86 27.82
C PHE A 305 -13.34 10.61 28.10
N CYS A 306 -12.44 11.16 27.27
CA CYS A 306 -10.99 11.06 27.44
C CYS A 306 -10.24 12.15 26.67
N TYR A 307 -8.98 12.42 27.07
CA TYR A 307 -8.06 13.24 26.27
C TYR A 307 -7.34 12.42 25.20
N ILE A 308 -6.94 13.06 24.11
CA ILE A 308 -6.06 12.48 23.07
C ILE A 308 -4.61 12.77 23.44
N THR A 309 -4.04 11.96 24.34
CA THR A 309 -2.68 12.17 24.87
C THR A 309 -1.60 11.41 24.10
N ALA A 310 -1.91 10.21 23.58
CA ALA A 310 -1.02 9.48 22.67
C ALA A 310 -1.33 9.83 21.22
N HIS A 311 -0.44 10.58 20.57
CA HIS A 311 -0.55 10.96 19.17
C HIS A 311 0.82 11.30 18.58
N SER A 312 0.91 11.33 17.26
CA SER A 312 2.10 11.77 16.53
C SER A 312 1.72 12.70 15.38
N PRO A 313 2.32 13.90 15.29
CA PRO A 313 2.12 14.78 14.14
C PRO A 313 2.56 14.09 12.85
N VAL A 314 1.79 14.26 11.79
CA VAL A 314 2.10 13.68 10.48
C VAL A 314 2.16 14.76 9.39
N PRO A 315 3.02 14.61 8.37
CA PRO A 315 3.23 15.64 7.36
C PRO A 315 2.10 15.72 6.31
N SER A 316 1.21 14.72 6.24
CA SER A 316 0.14 14.64 5.25
C SER A 316 -1.05 13.85 5.78
N PRO A 317 -2.29 14.17 5.33
CA PRO A 317 -3.48 13.43 5.72
C PRO A 317 -3.42 11.98 5.24
N ASN A 318 -3.89 11.06 6.07
CA ASN A 318 -4.23 9.69 5.68
C ASN A 318 -5.40 9.17 6.53
N TRP A 319 -5.84 7.94 6.29
CA TRP A 319 -7.02 7.35 6.95
C TRP A 319 -6.90 7.20 8.48
N ARG A 320 -5.69 7.25 9.05
CA ARG A 320 -5.42 7.17 10.49
C ARG A 320 -5.30 8.53 11.17
N THR A 321 -5.40 9.61 10.42
CA THR A 321 -5.08 10.95 10.93
C THR A 321 -6.35 11.74 11.18
N ILE A 322 -6.28 12.66 12.13
CA ILE A 322 -7.28 13.69 12.34
C ILE A 322 -6.66 15.06 12.11
N GLN A 323 -7.38 15.92 11.39
CA GLN A 323 -6.97 17.29 11.17
C GLN A 323 -7.17 18.13 12.44
N THR A 324 -6.11 18.80 12.88
CA THR A 324 -6.04 19.58 14.13
C THR A 324 -5.94 21.08 13.88
N SER A 325 -5.61 21.49 12.65
CA SER A 325 -5.66 22.88 12.18
C SER A 325 -5.88 22.92 10.68
N ALA A 326 -5.96 24.11 10.08
CA ALA A 326 -6.09 24.26 8.62
C ALA A 326 -4.97 23.54 7.82
N THR A 327 -3.81 23.28 8.43
CA THR A 327 -2.64 22.71 7.75
C THR A 327 -1.96 21.56 8.51
N THR A 328 -2.46 21.16 9.68
CA THR A 328 -1.82 20.13 10.52
C THR A 328 -2.72 18.96 10.80
N HIS A 329 -2.12 17.77 10.79
CA HIS A 329 -2.74 16.51 11.13
C HIS A 329 -1.93 15.83 12.23
N THR A 330 -2.62 15.01 13.02
CA THR A 330 -1.99 14.08 13.95
C THR A 330 -2.61 12.71 13.81
N GLU A 331 -1.83 11.66 14.02
CA GLU A 331 -2.31 10.29 14.12
C GLU A 331 -2.52 9.96 15.60
N PRO A 332 -3.76 9.75 16.07
CA PRO A 332 -4.01 9.20 17.40
C PRO A 332 -3.34 7.83 17.52
N GLN A 333 -2.45 7.66 18.49
CA GLN A 333 -1.76 6.41 18.74
C GLN A 333 -2.45 5.63 19.85
N SER A 334 -3.76 5.40 19.68
CA SER A 334 -4.61 4.80 20.71
C SER A 334 -5.84 4.11 20.11
N ALA A 335 -6.63 3.45 20.96
CA ALA A 335 -7.87 2.78 20.57
C ALA A 335 -8.88 3.71 19.87
N LEU A 336 -8.70 5.03 20.01
CA LEU A 336 -9.50 6.05 19.34
C LEU A 336 -9.49 5.95 17.80
N LEU A 337 -8.48 5.31 17.18
CA LEU A 337 -8.51 5.01 15.74
C LEU A 337 -9.65 4.07 15.33
N CYS A 338 -10.23 3.32 16.27
CA CYS A 338 -11.33 2.40 16.02
C CYS A 338 -12.71 3.07 16.21
N MET A 339 -12.77 4.39 16.40
CA MET A 339 -14.03 5.13 16.34
C MET A 339 -14.44 5.28 14.89
N ASN A 340 -15.62 4.77 14.56
CA ASN A 340 -16.14 4.80 13.19
C ASN A 340 -16.92 6.08 12.91
N HIS A 341 -17.15 6.33 11.63
CA HIS A 341 -18.04 7.40 11.21
C HIS A 341 -19.50 7.11 11.57
N SER A 342 -20.23 8.13 12.01
CA SER A 342 -21.69 8.12 12.00
C SER A 342 -22.24 9.49 11.61
N CYS A 343 -23.37 9.50 10.88
CA CYS A 343 -24.16 10.71 10.64
C CYS A 343 -25.11 11.03 11.82
N SER A 344 -25.12 10.21 12.87
CA SER A 344 -25.66 10.51 14.19
C SER A 344 -24.61 10.09 15.22
N PRO A 345 -23.55 10.89 15.41
CA PRO A 345 -22.40 10.51 16.23
C PRO A 345 -22.80 10.38 17.70
N SER A 346 -22.14 9.45 18.41
CA SER A 346 -22.28 9.29 19.87
C SER A 346 -21.29 10.15 20.65
N VAL A 347 -20.20 10.56 20.00
CA VAL A 347 -19.16 11.41 20.57
C VAL A 347 -18.72 12.51 19.60
N GLU A 348 -18.16 13.58 20.16
CA GLU A 348 -17.55 14.69 19.46
C GLU A 348 -16.04 14.68 19.72
N LEU A 349 -15.24 14.86 18.66
CA LEU A 349 -13.80 15.06 18.77
C LEU A 349 -13.51 16.55 18.74
N HIS A 350 -13.10 17.09 19.88
CA HIS A 350 -12.68 18.48 20.06
C HIS A 350 -11.16 18.53 19.93
N VAL A 351 -10.65 18.98 18.79
CA VAL A 351 -9.21 18.99 18.52
C VAL A 351 -8.59 20.33 18.92
N TYR A 352 -7.32 20.27 19.32
CA TYR A 352 -6.55 21.45 19.67
C TYR A 352 -5.48 21.70 18.61
N ALA A 353 -5.30 22.96 18.21
CA ALA A 353 -4.25 23.31 17.26
C ALA A 353 -2.88 23.33 17.96
N PRO A 354 -1.81 22.84 17.31
CA PRO A 354 -0.45 23.04 17.82
C PRO A 354 -0.07 24.53 17.74
N ASN A 355 0.87 24.94 18.60
CA ASN A 355 1.48 26.26 18.55
C ASN A 355 2.43 26.38 17.33
N ALA A 356 3.07 27.55 17.17
CA ALA A 356 3.97 27.82 16.05
C ALA A 356 5.20 26.89 15.99
N THR A 357 5.56 26.21 17.08
CA THR A 357 6.65 25.23 17.14
C THR A 357 6.17 23.79 16.98
N GLY A 358 4.89 23.58 16.65
CA GLY A 358 4.30 22.25 16.46
C GLY A 358 3.91 21.53 17.76
N GLN A 359 3.98 22.20 18.90
CA GLN A 359 3.65 21.61 20.20
C GLN A 359 2.16 21.82 20.54
N TYR A 360 1.53 20.75 21.00
CA TYR A 360 0.13 20.77 21.42
C TYR A 360 -0.05 21.27 22.86
N PRO A 361 -1.16 21.97 23.17
CA PRO A 361 -1.46 22.41 24.53
C PRO A 361 -1.46 21.24 25.52
N GLU A 362 -0.62 21.32 26.56
CA GLU A 362 -0.44 20.25 27.56
C GLU A 362 -0.10 18.87 26.95
N GLY A 363 0.46 18.84 25.74
CA GLY A 363 0.75 17.62 24.99
C GLY A 363 -0.49 16.90 24.42
N ARG A 364 -1.67 17.51 24.46
CA ARG A 364 -2.95 16.90 24.07
C ARG A 364 -3.37 17.35 22.67
N ALA A 365 -3.62 16.41 21.78
CA ALA A 365 -4.17 16.70 20.45
C ALA A 365 -5.65 17.12 20.48
N GLY A 366 -6.34 16.86 21.58
CA GLY A 366 -7.75 17.14 21.73
C GLY A 366 -8.39 16.38 22.89
N GLU A 367 -9.70 16.35 22.91
CA GLU A 367 -10.54 15.58 23.82
C GLU A 367 -11.73 14.95 23.08
N VAL A 368 -12.21 13.84 23.61
CA VAL A 368 -13.45 13.17 23.18
C VAL A 368 -14.51 13.48 24.21
N ARG A 369 -15.66 13.98 23.76
CA ARG A 369 -16.81 14.32 24.62
C ARG A 369 -18.05 13.59 24.10
N VAL A 370 -18.98 13.24 24.99
CA VAL A 370 -20.27 12.72 24.57
C VAL A 370 -21.00 13.78 23.73
N ALA A 371 -21.65 13.37 22.65
CA ALA A 371 -22.40 14.28 21.79
C ALA A 371 -23.39 15.15 22.60
N GLY A 372 -23.55 16.41 22.23
CA GLY A 372 -24.37 17.35 22.99
C GLY A 372 -25.88 17.06 22.99
N ASP A 373 -26.35 16.27 22.02
CA ASP A 373 -27.77 15.99 21.77
C ASP A 373 -28.25 14.62 22.28
N ARG A 374 -27.33 13.74 22.69
CA ARG A 374 -27.68 12.42 23.25
C ARG A 374 -26.70 11.96 24.34
N GLY A 375 -27.20 11.17 25.29
CA GLY A 375 -26.33 10.48 26.24
C GLY A 375 -25.60 9.31 25.59
N LEU A 376 -24.51 8.88 26.21
CA LEU A 376 -23.78 7.66 25.85
C LEU A 376 -24.17 6.55 26.82
N LYS A 377 -24.56 5.39 26.30
CA LYS A 377 -24.91 4.21 27.09
C LYS A 377 -23.86 3.13 26.98
N THR A 378 -23.77 2.31 28.02
CA THR A 378 -22.99 1.07 27.99
C THR A 378 -23.41 0.21 26.80
N GLY A 379 -22.44 -0.16 25.96
CA GLY A 379 -22.62 -0.90 24.72
C GLY A 379 -22.80 -0.05 23.47
N ASP A 380 -23.01 1.27 23.58
CA ASP A 380 -23.04 2.17 22.42
C ASP A 380 -21.68 2.19 21.72
N ALA A 381 -21.68 2.14 20.38
CA ALA A 381 -20.47 2.36 19.60
C ALA A 381 -20.01 3.81 19.76
N LEU A 382 -18.72 4.03 19.95
CA LEU A 382 -18.09 5.34 19.90
C LEU A 382 -17.91 5.73 18.43
N THR A 383 -18.71 6.69 17.99
CA THR A 383 -18.72 7.14 16.60
C THR A 383 -18.72 8.64 16.53
N PHE A 384 -18.06 9.18 15.51
CA PHE A 384 -17.95 10.61 15.31
C PHE A 384 -18.20 11.02 13.86
N PHE A 385 -18.44 12.30 13.66
CA PHE A 385 -18.70 12.87 12.34
C PHE A 385 -17.39 13.37 11.73
N TYR A 386 -16.71 12.58 10.88
CA TYR A 386 -15.42 12.95 10.25
C TYR A 386 -15.32 14.39 9.72
N PRO A 387 -16.33 14.96 9.02
CA PRO A 387 -16.26 16.34 8.56
C PRO A 387 -16.22 17.40 9.69
N SER A 388 -16.36 17.01 10.97
CA SER A 388 -16.13 17.91 12.10
C SER A 388 -14.66 18.23 12.32
N THR A 389 -13.75 17.35 11.90
CA THR A 389 -12.29 17.56 11.94
C THR A 389 -11.75 17.82 10.53
N GLU A 390 -12.20 17.07 9.53
CA GLU A 390 -11.60 17.07 8.19
C GLU A 390 -12.23 18.13 7.26
N LEU A 391 -11.42 19.07 6.77
CA LEU A 391 -11.83 20.00 5.70
C LEU A 391 -12.07 19.26 4.39
N ALA A 392 -11.10 18.47 3.97
CA ALA A 392 -11.19 17.55 2.83
C ALA A 392 -10.50 16.25 3.22
N MET A 393 -11.14 15.12 2.95
CA MET A 393 -10.59 13.81 3.30
C MET A 393 -9.66 13.31 2.20
N ASP A 394 -8.51 12.75 2.59
CA ASP A 394 -7.59 12.04 1.66
C ASP A 394 -8.28 10.87 0.96
N ARG A 395 -9.17 10.17 1.69
CA ARG A 395 -9.94 9.02 1.17
C ARG A 395 -11.43 9.19 1.47
N PRO A 396 -12.18 9.84 0.57
CA PRO A 396 -13.64 9.81 0.62
C PRO A 396 -14.19 8.39 0.60
N PHE A 397 -15.31 8.14 1.28
CA PHE A 397 -15.91 6.81 1.35
C PHE A 397 -17.45 6.86 1.32
N ALA A 398 -18.06 5.75 0.91
CA ALA A 398 -19.51 5.56 0.98
C ALA A 398 -19.93 5.25 2.42
N CYS A 399 -20.82 6.06 2.99
CA CYS A 399 -21.32 5.91 4.35
C CYS A 399 -22.32 4.75 4.46
N SER A 400 -22.06 3.85 5.40
CA SER A 400 -22.90 2.68 5.69
C SER A 400 -23.54 2.72 7.08
N CYS A 401 -23.61 3.89 7.73
CA CYS A 401 -24.13 4.03 9.10
C CYS A 401 -25.64 3.73 9.24
N ARG A 402 -26.40 3.78 8.13
CA ARG A 402 -27.86 3.56 8.09
C ARG A 402 -28.71 4.52 8.92
N GLU A 403 -28.12 5.61 9.41
CA GLU A 403 -28.84 6.62 10.17
C GLU A 403 -29.83 7.41 9.30
N LYS A 404 -30.92 7.88 9.93
CA LYS A 404 -31.90 8.74 9.26
C LYS A 404 -31.25 10.09 8.96
N GLY A 405 -31.04 10.38 7.68
CA GLY A 405 -30.28 11.56 7.25
C GLY A 405 -28.80 11.30 6.94
N CYS A 406 -28.42 10.03 6.76
CA CYS A 406 -27.11 9.63 6.25
C CYS A 406 -26.73 10.39 4.98
N LEU A 407 -25.48 10.85 4.91
CA LEU A 407 -24.95 11.61 3.77
C LEU A 407 -24.69 10.76 2.52
N GLY A 408 -24.65 9.43 2.66
CA GLY A 408 -24.35 8.49 1.57
C GLY A 408 -22.87 8.48 1.16
N GLN A 409 -22.23 9.64 1.03
CA GLN A 409 -20.80 9.78 0.78
C GLN A 409 -20.20 10.82 1.75
N VAL A 410 -19.02 10.50 2.30
CA VAL A 410 -18.29 11.37 3.23
C VAL A 410 -16.97 11.77 2.56
N SER A 411 -16.71 13.06 2.45
CA SER A 411 -15.54 13.59 1.72
C SER A 411 -14.84 14.76 2.42
N GLY A 412 -15.32 15.16 3.61
CA GLY A 412 -14.84 16.33 4.34
C GLY A 412 -15.83 17.50 4.32
N ALA A 413 -15.59 18.50 5.15
CA ALA A 413 -16.50 19.61 5.41
C ALA A 413 -16.72 20.54 4.20
N THR A 414 -15.71 20.73 3.36
CA THR A 414 -15.78 21.62 2.18
C THR A 414 -16.76 21.12 1.12
N HIS A 415 -17.16 19.86 1.19
CA HIS A 415 -18.12 19.22 0.28
C HIS A 415 -19.56 19.23 0.82
N LEU A 416 -19.80 19.81 2.00
CA LEU A 416 -21.11 19.84 2.65
C LEU A 416 -21.69 21.26 2.70
N SER A 417 -23.02 21.36 2.64
CA SER A 417 -23.70 22.65 2.80
C SER A 417 -23.65 23.15 4.24
N LYS A 418 -23.75 24.48 4.42
CA LYS A 418 -23.80 25.09 5.76
C LYS A 418 -24.95 24.56 6.60
N ASP A 419 -26.10 24.26 6.00
CA ASP A 419 -27.27 23.68 6.68
C ASP A 419 -27.04 22.25 7.18
N VAL A 420 -26.19 21.47 6.50
CA VAL A 420 -25.80 20.14 6.96
C VAL A 420 -24.82 20.27 8.12
N LEU A 421 -23.79 21.09 7.98
CA LEU A 421 -22.76 21.28 9.00
C LEU A 421 -23.32 21.88 10.30
N ALA A 422 -24.32 22.74 10.22
CA ALA A 422 -24.98 23.34 11.39
C ALA A 422 -25.66 22.33 12.32
N ARG A 423 -25.85 21.08 11.88
CA ARG A 423 -26.44 20.00 12.69
C ARG A 423 -25.42 19.28 13.58
N TYR A 424 -24.13 19.53 13.36
CA TYR A 424 -23.05 18.81 14.03
C TYR A 424 -22.16 19.76 14.80
N TYR A 425 -21.48 19.23 15.80
CA TYR A 425 -20.29 19.89 16.32
C TYR A 425 -19.23 19.97 15.21
N ILE A 426 -18.63 21.14 15.03
CA ILE A 426 -17.57 21.40 14.06
C ILE A 426 -16.42 22.11 14.78
N ASN A 427 -15.19 21.67 14.55
CA ASN A 427 -14.00 22.28 15.15
C ASN A 427 -13.72 23.67 14.58
N GLU A 428 -13.06 24.52 15.37
CA GLU A 428 -12.82 25.93 15.01
C GLU A 428 -11.98 26.10 13.74
N HIS A 429 -11.01 25.22 13.47
CA HIS A 429 -10.22 25.30 12.25
C HIS A 429 -11.06 25.02 10.99
N VAL A 430 -12.04 24.13 11.10
CA VAL A 430 -12.99 23.85 10.01
C VAL A 430 -13.91 25.05 9.81
N LYS A 431 -14.49 25.60 10.89
CA LYS A 431 -15.36 26.78 10.80
C LYS A 431 -14.68 27.98 10.16
N ARG A 432 -13.39 28.21 10.48
CA ARG A 432 -12.63 29.35 9.94
C ARG A 432 -12.32 29.24 8.45
N ALA A 433 -12.36 28.04 7.89
CA ALA A 433 -12.04 27.79 6.49
C ALA A 433 -13.27 27.72 5.56
N LEU A 434 -14.49 27.79 6.12
CA LEU A 434 -15.79 27.78 5.41
C LEU A 434 -16.52 29.12 5.52
#